data_AF-E3GHI7-F1
#
_entry.id   AF-E3GHI7-F1
#
_cell.length_a   1.000
_cell.length_b   1.000
_cell.length_c   1.000
_cell.angle_alpha   90.00
_cell.angle_beta   90.00
_cell.angle_gamma   90.00
#
_symmetry.space_group_name_H-M   'P 1'
#
loop_
_entity.id
_entity.type
_entity.pdbx_description
1 polymer ?
#
loop_
_entity_poly.entity_id
_entity_poly.type
_entity_poly.pdbx_seq_one_letter_code
_entity_poly.pdbx_strand_id
1 'polypeptide(L)'
;MAFLFAFCGAAGLNPCPADKNTMTEERKMQELDHKAIGLRIRKQRTFLNMSRDQLARKIGITPTFLADIELGTKGFSLKSLNYFCSTLKMSSDAILYGPREYMGTKYSAILELLERCPKDKGKYAEEILTLFLLSHDPVEEVPRAQK
;
A
#
# COMPACT_ATOMS: atom_id res chain seq x y z
N MET A 1 -3.09 -0.19 -64.11
CA MET A 1 -3.57 -0.15 -62.72
C MET A 1 -2.35 -0.06 -61.81
N ALA A 2 -2.07 1.09 -61.20
CA ALA A 2 -1.20 1.24 -60.04
C ALA A 2 -1.58 2.57 -59.38
N PHE A 3 -2.07 2.47 -58.14
CA PHE A 3 -2.66 3.56 -57.37
C PHE A 3 -1.59 4.38 -56.64
N LEU A 4 -1.92 5.66 -56.46
CA LEU A 4 -1.29 6.72 -55.67
C LEU A 4 -0.75 6.29 -54.30
N PHE A 5 0.33 6.96 -53.86
CA PHE A 5 0.40 7.52 -52.50
C PHE A 5 1.07 8.90 -52.51
N ALA A 6 0.39 9.85 -51.87
CA ALA A 6 0.78 11.24 -51.67
C ALA A 6 1.24 11.44 -50.21
N PHE A 7 2.22 12.32 -49.97
CA PHE A 7 2.38 12.97 -48.67
C PHE A 7 2.91 14.40 -48.84
N CYS A 8 2.15 15.35 -48.29
CA CYS A 8 2.43 16.79 -48.20
C CYS A 8 3.11 17.09 -46.86
N GLY A 9 3.99 18.11 -46.83
CA GLY A 9 4.88 18.42 -45.69
C GLY A 9 4.36 19.47 -44.70
N ALA A 10 5.15 19.78 -43.67
CA ALA A 10 5.11 21.05 -42.95
C ALA A 10 6.41 21.32 -42.15
N ALA A 11 6.75 22.59 -42.07
CA ALA A 11 7.99 23.20 -41.62
C ALA A 11 8.19 23.28 -40.09
N GLY A 12 9.43 23.53 -39.68
CA GLY A 12 9.86 23.67 -38.30
C GLY A 12 9.54 25.04 -37.66
N LEU A 13 9.52 25.02 -36.33
CA LEU A 13 9.67 26.18 -35.44
C LEU A 13 10.54 25.74 -34.24
N ASN A 14 11.59 26.52 -33.96
CA ASN A 14 12.55 26.32 -32.87
C ASN A 14 11.91 26.57 -31.49
N PRO A 15 12.40 25.93 -30.41
CA PRO A 15 11.92 26.17 -29.06
C PRO A 15 12.72 27.28 -28.36
N CYS A 16 12.05 28.07 -27.51
CA CYS A 16 12.67 28.92 -26.49
C CYS A 16 11.58 29.41 -25.51
N PRO A 17 11.88 29.82 -24.27
CA PRO A 17 12.86 29.32 -23.30
C PRO A 17 12.18 28.91 -21.98
N ALA A 18 12.97 28.33 -21.08
CA ALA A 18 12.58 27.89 -19.74
C ALA A 18 11.86 28.97 -18.90
N ASP A 19 10.78 28.58 -18.22
CA ASP A 19 10.37 29.21 -16.98
C ASP A 19 10.57 28.22 -15.82
N LYS A 20 11.24 28.74 -14.79
CA LYS A 20 11.84 28.04 -13.67
C LYS A 20 10.81 28.06 -12.55
N ASN A 21 10.27 26.90 -12.20
CA ASN A 21 9.84 26.47 -10.86
C ASN A 21 8.75 25.41 -10.95
N THR A 22 9.12 24.19 -11.32
CA THR A 22 8.29 23.01 -11.10
C THR A 22 8.50 22.54 -9.66
N MET A 23 7.63 22.97 -8.73
CA MET A 23 7.46 22.26 -7.47
C MET A 23 6.60 21.03 -7.73
N THR A 24 7.27 19.93 -8.10
CA THR A 24 6.68 18.60 -8.12
C THR A 24 6.70 18.09 -6.67
N GLU A 25 5.57 18.11 -5.95
CA GLU A 25 5.43 17.23 -4.79
C GLU A 25 5.19 15.81 -5.28
N GLU A 26 6.29 15.06 -5.32
CA GLU A 26 6.35 13.63 -5.56
C GLU A 26 5.48 12.88 -4.53
N ARG A 27 4.48 12.11 -4.97
CA ARG A 27 3.84 11.11 -4.11
C ARG A 27 4.87 10.02 -3.80
N LYS A 28 5.62 10.20 -2.71
CA LYS A 28 6.57 9.21 -2.20
C LYS A 28 5.84 7.91 -1.90
N MET A 29 6.21 6.86 -2.63
CA MET A 29 5.92 5.48 -2.22
C MET A 29 6.50 5.30 -0.81
N GLN A 30 5.64 5.06 0.19
CA GLN A 30 6.11 4.83 1.54
C GLN A 30 6.95 3.56 1.55
N GLU A 31 8.25 3.73 1.77
CA GLU A 31 9.18 2.63 1.91
C GLU A 31 8.85 1.82 3.17
N LEU A 32 8.89 0.49 3.07
CA LEU A 32 8.62 -0.38 4.19
C LEU A 32 9.77 -0.31 5.20
N ASP A 33 9.48 0.18 6.40
CA ASP A 33 10.44 0.15 7.50
C ASP A 33 10.54 -1.27 8.09
N HIS A 34 11.48 -2.07 7.55
CA HIS A 34 11.75 -3.42 8.02
C HIS A 34 12.08 -3.50 9.51
N LYS A 35 12.70 -2.47 10.08
CA LYS A 35 13.06 -2.43 11.50
C LYS A 35 11.81 -2.26 12.37
N ALA A 36 10.90 -1.38 11.96
CA ALA A 36 9.61 -1.23 12.62
C ALA A 36 8.75 -2.49 12.49
N ILE A 37 8.74 -3.13 11.31
CA ILE A 37 8.05 -4.42 11.08
C ILE A 37 8.59 -5.50 12.02
N GLY A 38 9.91 -5.68 12.05
CA GLY A 38 10.58 -6.66 12.92
C GLY A 38 10.27 -6.44 14.40
N LEU A 39 10.28 -5.19 14.85
CA LEU A 39 9.94 -4.83 16.22
C LEU A 39 8.49 -5.19 16.57
N ARG A 40 7.54 -4.96 15.66
CA ARG A 40 6.12 -5.32 15.87
C ARG A 40 5.93 -6.83 15.98
N ILE A 41 6.55 -7.60 15.08
CA ILE A 41 6.54 -9.07 15.14
C ILE A 41 7.09 -9.55 16.49
N ARG A 42 8.23 -9.00 16.92
CA ARG A 42 8.85 -9.35 18.20
C ARG A 42 7.93 -9.03 19.38
N LYS A 43 7.38 -7.82 19.42
CA LYS A 43 6.46 -7.37 20.48
C LYS A 43 5.25 -8.29 20.60
N GLN A 44 4.61 -8.60 19.47
CA GLN A 44 3.45 -9.48 19.47
C GLN A 44 3.80 -10.91 19.86
N ARG A 45 4.93 -11.45 19.38
CA ARG A 45 5.41 -12.77 19.80
C ARG A 45 5.61 -12.85 21.31
N THR A 46 6.26 -11.84 21.91
CA THR A 46 6.49 -11.79 23.35
C THR A 46 5.19 -11.60 24.14
N PHE A 47 4.25 -10.82 23.62
CA PHE A 47 2.92 -10.65 24.22
C PHE A 47 2.15 -11.98 24.28
N LEU A 48 2.27 -12.81 23.24
CA LEU A 48 1.70 -14.16 23.20
C LEU A 48 2.55 -15.21 23.95
N ASN A 49 3.57 -14.79 24.71
CA ASN A 49 4.48 -15.66 25.46
C ASN A 49 5.14 -16.77 24.63
N MET A 50 5.43 -16.49 23.35
CA MET A 50 6.08 -17.46 22.46
C MET A 50 7.60 -17.27 22.41
N SER A 51 8.35 -18.37 22.45
CA SER A 51 9.78 -18.34 22.13
C SER A 51 10.01 -18.14 20.62
N ARG A 52 11.22 -17.73 20.23
CA ARG A 52 11.58 -17.64 18.80
C ARG A 52 11.42 -18.99 18.10
N ASP A 53 11.86 -20.07 18.73
CA ASP A 53 11.75 -21.41 18.13
C ASP A 53 10.30 -21.82 17.93
N GLN A 54 9.42 -21.49 18.87
CA GLN A 54 7.98 -21.79 18.75
C GLN A 54 7.34 -21.04 17.58
N LEU A 55 7.61 -19.74 17.44
CA LEU A 55 7.07 -18.98 16.32
C LEU A 55 7.69 -19.46 15.00
N ALA A 56 9.01 -19.62 14.93
CA ALA A 56 9.71 -20.04 13.72
C ALA A 56 9.18 -21.38 13.19
N ARG A 57 8.94 -22.37 14.07
CA ARG A 57 8.30 -23.65 13.71
C ARG A 57 6.89 -23.47 13.14
N LYS A 58 6.06 -22.60 13.74
CA LYS A 58 4.69 -22.34 13.25
C LYS A 58 4.67 -21.66 11.89
N ILE A 59 5.63 -20.76 11.63
CA ILE A 59 5.76 -20.05 10.35
C ILE A 59 6.44 -20.93 9.28
N GLY A 60 7.19 -21.96 9.70
CA GLY A 60 7.97 -22.83 8.80
C GLY A 60 9.29 -22.19 8.36
N ILE A 61 9.96 -21.46 9.26
CA ILE A 61 11.27 -20.84 9.03
C ILE A 61 12.26 -21.22 10.14
N THR A 62 13.54 -20.91 9.95
CA THR A 62 14.55 -21.13 10.98
C THR A 62 14.48 -20.07 12.08
N PRO A 63 14.85 -20.39 13.33
CA PRO A 63 14.91 -19.40 14.42
C PRO A 63 15.90 -18.26 14.15
N THR A 64 16.99 -18.56 13.44
CA THR A 64 17.97 -17.54 13.01
C THR A 64 17.37 -16.56 12.02
N PHE A 65 16.64 -17.05 11.02
CA PHE A 65 15.96 -16.18 10.05
C PHE A 65 14.87 -15.33 10.73
N LEU A 66 14.13 -15.89 11.69
CA LEU A 66 13.19 -15.10 12.49
C LEU A 66 13.92 -14.01 13.31
N ALA A 67 15.11 -14.28 13.85
CA ALA A 67 15.87 -13.27 14.56
C ALA A 67 16.29 -12.11 13.63
N ASP A 68 16.73 -12.42 12.41
CA ASP A 68 17.07 -11.42 11.39
C ASP A 68 15.85 -10.57 10.99
N ILE A 69 14.68 -11.20 10.81
CA ILE A 69 13.41 -10.49 10.58
C ILE A 69 13.10 -9.56 11.75
N GLU A 70 13.19 -10.03 12.98
CA GLU A 70 12.89 -9.21 14.17
C GLU A 70 13.88 -8.06 14.38
N LEU A 71 15.10 -8.18 13.87
CA LEU A 71 16.10 -7.11 13.86
C LEU A 71 15.92 -6.14 12.66
N GLY A 72 15.08 -6.51 11.68
CA GLY A 72 14.84 -5.75 10.45
C GLY A 72 15.94 -5.87 9.41
N THR A 73 16.87 -6.84 9.55
CA THR A 73 17.98 -7.03 8.60
C THR A 73 17.56 -7.82 7.37
N LYS A 74 16.45 -8.56 7.46
CA LYS A 74 15.86 -9.33 6.36
C LYS A 74 14.35 -9.11 6.27
N GLY A 75 13.85 -8.99 5.05
CA GLY A 75 12.43 -9.09 4.76
C GLY A 75 11.97 -10.55 4.71
N PHE A 76 10.68 -10.75 4.44
CA PHE A 76 10.06 -12.07 4.30
C PHE A 76 9.08 -12.10 3.15
N SER A 77 8.75 -13.31 2.68
CA SER A 77 7.82 -13.50 1.57
C SER A 77 6.37 -13.19 1.97
N LEU A 78 5.51 -12.94 0.98
CA LEU A 78 4.07 -12.80 1.20
C LEU A 78 3.45 -14.07 1.82
N LYS A 79 3.97 -15.24 1.46
CA LYS A 79 3.59 -16.52 2.08
C LYS A 79 3.88 -16.51 3.58
N SER A 80 5.07 -16.06 3.98
CA SER A 80 5.44 -15.90 5.39
C SER A 80 4.56 -14.86 6.09
N LEU A 81 4.21 -13.76 5.41
CA LEU A 81 3.28 -12.77 5.95
C LEU A 81 1.93 -13.38 6.31
N ASN A 82 1.35 -14.21 5.45
CA ASN A 82 0.09 -14.89 5.73
C ASN A 82 0.17 -15.80 6.98
N TYR A 83 1.28 -16.53 7.12
CA TYR A 83 1.53 -17.32 8.33
C TYR A 83 1.72 -16.44 9.58
N PHE A 84 2.38 -15.29 9.46
CA PHE A 84 2.49 -14.34 10.56
C PHE A 84 1.14 -13.81 10.98
N CYS A 85 0.29 -13.41 10.02
CA CYS A 85 -1.06 -12.91 10.31
C CYS A 85 -1.88 -13.93 11.12
N SER A 86 -1.92 -15.17 10.64
CA SER A 86 -2.69 -16.25 11.28
C SER A 86 -2.13 -16.69 12.64
N THR A 87 -0.80 -16.69 12.80
CA THR A 87 -0.13 -17.13 14.04
C THR A 87 -0.11 -16.06 15.12
N LEU A 88 0.21 -14.82 14.74
CA LEU A 88 0.33 -13.68 15.67
C LEU A 88 -1.02 -12.97 15.94
N LYS A 89 -2.08 -13.39 15.24
CA LYS A 89 -3.43 -12.79 15.34
C LYS A 89 -3.41 -11.30 15.01
N MET A 90 -2.70 -10.95 13.94
CA MET A 90 -2.57 -9.58 13.43
C MET A 90 -3.01 -9.53 11.97
N SER A 91 -3.51 -8.38 11.51
CA SER A 91 -3.69 -8.12 10.08
C SER A 91 -2.34 -7.84 9.40
N SER A 92 -2.29 -8.01 8.09
CA SER A 92 -1.13 -7.63 7.27
C SER A 92 -0.75 -6.17 7.50
N ASP A 93 -1.74 -5.29 7.53
CA ASP A 93 -1.54 -3.85 7.75
C ASP A 93 -0.93 -3.57 9.12
N ALA A 94 -1.41 -4.25 10.16
CA ALA A 94 -0.88 -4.11 11.51
C ALA A 94 0.60 -4.52 11.60
N ILE A 95 1.01 -5.53 10.82
CA ILE A 95 2.40 -5.99 10.75
C ILE A 95 3.25 -5.02 9.93
N LEU A 96 2.79 -4.64 8.72
CA LEU A 96 3.55 -3.88 7.73
C LEU A 96 3.66 -2.39 8.07
N TYR A 97 2.55 -1.79 8.50
CA TYR A 97 2.45 -0.35 8.75
C TYR A 97 2.32 -0.03 10.24
N GLY A 98 2.01 -1.03 11.06
CA GLY A 98 1.69 -0.84 12.47
C GLY A 98 0.19 -0.79 12.69
N PRO A 99 -0.28 -0.78 13.95
CA PRO A 99 -1.66 -0.38 14.19
C PRO A 99 -1.86 0.89 13.39
N ARG A 100 -2.83 0.87 12.46
CA ARG A 100 -3.36 2.14 12.02
C ARG A 100 -3.72 2.78 13.34
N GLU A 101 -3.03 3.84 13.70
CA GLU A 101 -3.75 4.94 14.31
C GLU A 101 -4.87 5.14 13.29
N TYR A 102 -6.03 4.52 13.53
CA TYR A 102 -7.26 5.26 13.38
C TYR A 102 -7.00 6.46 14.28
N MET A 103 -6.26 7.42 13.71
CA MET A 103 -5.99 8.70 14.29
C MET A 103 -7.34 9.13 14.78
N GLY A 104 -7.41 9.39 16.07
CA GLY A 104 -8.64 9.68 16.76
C GLY A 104 -9.55 10.60 15.94
N THR A 105 -10.84 10.44 16.14
CA THR A 105 -11.92 11.33 15.68
C THR A 105 -12.09 11.55 14.16
N LYS A 106 -11.09 11.33 13.29
CA LYS A 106 -11.14 11.73 11.87
C LYS A 106 -12.35 11.18 11.10
N TYR A 107 -12.68 9.91 11.36
CA TYR A 107 -13.82 9.23 10.74
C TYR A 107 -14.86 8.79 11.77
N SER A 108 -14.80 9.32 13.00
CA SER A 108 -15.74 8.97 14.08
C SER A 108 -17.20 9.15 13.64
N ALA A 109 -17.52 10.30 13.05
CA ALA A 109 -18.85 10.59 12.52
C ALA A 109 -19.30 9.60 11.42
N ILE A 110 -18.38 9.19 10.54
CA ILE A 110 -18.70 8.23 9.48
C ILE A 110 -18.92 6.83 10.06
N LEU A 111 -18.09 6.43 11.03
CA LEU A 111 -18.24 5.13 11.71
C LEU A 111 -19.55 5.07 12.51
N GLU A 112 -19.92 6.13 13.23
CA GLU A 112 -21.21 6.21 13.94
C GLU A 112 -22.41 6.12 12.98
N LEU A 113 -22.32 6.73 11.80
CA LEU A 113 -23.36 6.60 10.77
C LEU A 113 -23.46 5.17 10.24
N LEU A 114 -22.31 4.51 10.03
CA LEU A 114 -22.26 3.13 9.55
C LEU A 114 -22.76 2.13 10.62
N GLU A 115 -22.54 2.39 11.91
CA GLU A 115 -23.10 1.57 12.99
C GLU A 115 -24.63 1.61 13.03
N ARG A 116 -25.25 2.73 12.62
CA ARG A 116 -26.70 2.88 12.52
C ARG A 116 -27.27 2.35 11.20
N CYS A 117 -26.42 1.91 10.28
CA CYS A 117 -26.84 1.40 8.98
C CYS A 117 -27.57 0.05 9.14
N PRO A 118 -28.80 -0.10 8.62
CA PRO A 118 -29.49 -1.38 8.60
C PRO A 118 -28.67 -2.45 7.87
N LYS A 119 -28.68 -3.68 8.38
CA LYS A 119 -27.85 -4.77 7.87
C LYS A 119 -28.09 -5.08 6.38
N ASP A 120 -29.32 -4.90 5.90
CA ASP A 120 -29.69 -5.09 4.50
C ASP A 120 -29.20 -3.96 3.57
N LYS A 121 -28.76 -2.83 4.15
CA LYS A 121 -28.28 -1.65 3.41
C LYS A 121 -26.76 -1.48 3.42
N GLY A 122 -26.04 -2.29 4.18
CA GLY A 122 -24.57 -2.20 4.28
C GLY A 122 -23.85 -2.24 2.92
N LYS A 123 -24.32 -3.08 1.99
CA LYS A 123 -23.76 -3.19 0.63
C LYS A 123 -23.84 -1.87 -0.15
N TYR A 124 -24.93 -1.13 -0.02
CA TYR A 124 -25.07 0.17 -0.69
C TYR A 124 -24.13 1.21 -0.08
N ALA A 125 -23.97 1.21 1.25
CA ALA A 125 -23.03 2.11 1.91
C ALA A 125 -21.57 1.85 1.48
N GLU A 126 -21.20 0.57 1.35
CA GLU A 126 -19.91 0.15 0.81
C GLU A 126 -19.72 0.59 -0.66
N GLU A 127 -20.71 0.36 -1.52
CA GLU A 127 -20.67 0.76 -2.92
C GLU A 127 -20.54 2.28 -3.08
N ILE A 128 -21.29 3.06 -2.31
CA ILE A 128 -21.24 4.53 -2.35
C ILE A 128 -19.88 5.04 -1.89
N LEU A 129 -19.35 4.51 -0.77
CA LEU A 129 -18.04 4.92 -0.27
C LEU A 129 -16.93 4.52 -1.25
N THR A 130 -17.03 3.33 -1.85
CA THR A 130 -16.11 2.88 -2.89
C THR A 130 -16.16 3.80 -4.11
N LEU A 131 -17.36 4.09 -4.62
CA LEU A 131 -17.54 4.99 -5.76
C LEU A 131 -17.00 6.39 -5.47
N PHE A 132 -17.27 6.92 -4.28
CA PHE A 132 -16.77 8.21 -3.85
C PHE A 132 -15.25 8.26 -3.80
N LEU A 133 -14.60 7.22 -3.28
CA LEU A 133 -13.14 7.13 -3.26
C LEU A 133 -12.58 7.03 -4.69
N LEU A 134 -13.15 6.18 -5.53
CA LEU A 134 -12.74 6.01 -6.93
C LEU A 134 -12.94 7.27 -7.78
N SER A 135 -13.98 8.07 -7.51
CA SER A 135 -14.25 9.31 -8.24
C SER A 135 -13.37 10.48 -7.81
N HIS A 136 -12.69 10.35 -6.67
CA HIS A 136 -11.77 11.35 -6.13
C HIS A 136 -10.33 10.82 -6.06
N ASP A 137 -10.06 9.64 -6.62
CA ASP A 137 -8.72 9.23 -7.01
C ASP A 137 -8.26 10.19 -8.11
N PRO A 138 -7.06 10.80 -8.01
CA PRO A 138 -6.57 11.66 -9.08
C PRO A 138 -6.39 10.83 -10.34
N VAL A 139 -7.03 11.25 -11.44
CA VAL A 139 -6.85 10.66 -12.76
C VAL A 139 -5.38 10.83 -13.15
N GLU A 140 -4.62 9.74 -13.20
CA GLU A 140 -3.26 9.76 -13.73
C GLU A 140 -3.32 9.91 -15.25
N GLU A 141 -3.03 11.12 -15.76
CA GLU A 141 -2.75 11.31 -17.18
C GLU A 141 -1.43 10.63 -17.52
N VAL A 142 -1.52 9.48 -18.19
CA VAL A 142 -0.37 8.75 -18.73
C VAL A 142 0.31 9.60 -19.81
N PRO A 143 1.55 10.08 -19.63
CA PRO A 143 2.23 10.82 -20.68
C PRO A 143 2.58 9.84 -21.80
N ARG A 144 2.01 10.08 -22.98
CA ARG A 144 2.28 9.30 -24.19
C ARG A 144 3.76 9.47 -24.53
N ALA A 145 4.53 8.40 -24.31
CA ALA A 145 5.95 8.36 -24.64
C ALA A 145 6.15 8.78 -26.11
N GLN A 146 6.91 9.85 -26.33
CA GLN A 146 7.40 10.20 -27.65
C GLN A 146 8.92 10.38 -27.58
N LYS A 147 9.55 9.27 -27.96
CA LYS A 147 10.73 9.09 -28.81
C LYS A 147 11.53 10.32 -29.22
#